data_AF-A0A9W9JTS4-F1
#
_entry.id   AF-A0A9W9JTS4-F1
#
_cell.length_a   1.000
_cell.length_b   1.000
_cell.length_c   1.000
_cell.angle_alpha   90.00
_cell.angle_beta   90.00
_cell.angle_gamma   90.00
#
_symmetry.space_group_name_H-M   'P 1'
#
loop_
_entity.id
_entity.type
_entity.pdbx_description
1 polymer ?
#
loop_
_entity_poly.entity_id
_entity_poly.type
_entity_poly.pdbx_seq_one_letter_code
_entity_poly.pdbx_strand_id
1 'polypeptide(L)'
;MASIWSRKRDLAYLAFFMTHLPIVYLIDTAPLQPAIVRTDFSQQLRDFYVATYHDKFFSEPIPVWFNVFIWLEVLYHVPLSLWAIRGLLRDHPMVPVHLLVFGVEALITSLTCLVVVWSWPDRSVAQKQQLTTLYGPYVALGALMALDMTCRLRDRLMPKAKRE
;
A
#
# COMPACT_ATOMS: atom_id res chain seq x y z
N MET A 1 -12.19 18.14 -17.87
CA MET A 1 -11.49 17.51 -16.73
C MET A 1 -10.29 18.35 -16.38
N ALA A 2 -10.06 18.61 -15.10
CA ALA A 2 -8.90 19.36 -14.65
C ALA A 2 -7.63 18.52 -14.82
N SER A 3 -6.56 19.13 -15.31
CA SER A 3 -5.25 18.47 -15.47
C SER A 3 -4.79 17.85 -14.16
N ILE A 4 -4.16 16.66 -14.19
CA ILE A 4 -3.63 16.00 -12.99
C ILE A 4 -2.66 16.90 -12.21
N TRP A 5 -1.93 17.78 -12.91
CA TRP A 5 -1.01 18.75 -12.32
C TRP A 5 -1.70 19.80 -11.44
N SER A 6 -3.00 20.04 -11.65
CA SER A 6 -3.81 20.92 -10.78
C SER A 6 -4.41 20.19 -9.57
N ARG A 7 -4.54 18.85 -9.64
CA ARG A 7 -5.11 17.99 -8.60
C ARG A 7 -4.00 17.40 -7.73
N LYS A 8 -3.37 18.24 -6.90
CA LYS A 8 -2.18 17.89 -6.10
C LYS A 8 -2.30 16.58 -5.29
N ARG A 9 -3.46 16.34 -4.65
CA ARG A 9 -3.74 15.10 -3.91
C ARG A 9 -3.74 13.88 -4.83
N ASP A 10 -4.43 13.98 -5.96
CA ASP A 10 -4.53 12.90 -6.95
C ASP A 10 -3.19 12.62 -7.62
N LEU A 11 -2.35 13.65 -7.82
CA LEU A 11 -0.99 13.49 -8.31
C LEU A 11 -0.11 12.71 -7.30
N ALA A 12 -0.26 12.98 -6.00
CA ALA A 12 0.44 12.23 -4.96
C ALA A 12 0.01 10.76 -4.94
N TYR A 13 -1.30 10.49 -5.03
CA TYR A 13 -1.81 9.12 -5.13
C TYR A 13 -1.33 8.42 -6.41
N LEU A 14 -1.28 9.13 -7.54
CA LEU A 14 -0.76 8.60 -8.80
C LEU A 14 0.71 8.21 -8.66
N ALA A 15 1.54 9.09 -8.11
CA ALA A 15 2.95 8.81 -7.86
C ALA A 15 3.12 7.57 -6.97
N PHE A 16 2.35 7.49 -5.89
CA PHE A 16 2.32 6.32 -5.01
C PHE A 16 2.00 5.04 -5.78
N PHE A 17 0.88 4.97 -6.52
CA PHE A 17 0.50 3.74 -7.24
C PHE A 17 1.52 3.34 -8.31
N MET A 18 2.17 4.30 -8.96
CA MET A 18 3.24 4.02 -9.92
C MET A 18 4.48 3.43 -9.24
N THR A 19 4.85 3.88 -8.05
CA THR A 19 5.99 3.33 -7.30
C THR A 19 5.66 2.05 -6.55
N HIS A 20 4.41 1.89 -6.13
CA HIS A 20 3.95 0.76 -5.34
C HIS A 20 3.89 -0.53 -6.16
N LEU A 21 3.45 -0.48 -7.42
CA LEU A 21 3.40 -1.66 -8.30
C LEU A 21 4.75 -2.39 -8.44
N PRO A 22 5.87 -1.71 -8.75
CA PRO A 22 7.18 -2.35 -8.73
C PRO A 22 7.58 -2.92 -7.38
N ILE A 23 7.27 -2.23 -6.27
CA ILE A 23 7.62 -2.69 -4.91
C ILE A 23 6.87 -3.99 -4.58
N VAL A 24 5.56 -4.02 -4.80
CA VAL A 24 4.73 -5.20 -4.56
C VAL A 24 5.23 -6.39 -5.38
N TYR A 25 5.54 -6.15 -6.66
CA TYR A 25 6.08 -7.20 -7.53
C TYR A 25 7.44 -7.71 -7.05
N LEU A 26 8.39 -6.81 -6.74
CA LEU A 26 9.78 -7.18 -6.47
C LEU A 26 10.04 -7.69 -5.05
N ILE A 27 9.27 -7.20 -4.07
CA ILE A 27 9.50 -7.45 -2.63
C ILE A 27 8.34 -8.28 -2.06
N ASP A 28 7.13 -7.74 -2.06
CA ASP A 28 6.03 -8.29 -1.24
C ASP A 28 5.56 -9.66 -1.75
N THR A 29 5.48 -9.81 -3.07
CA THR A 29 4.96 -11.02 -3.73
C THR A 29 6.05 -12.03 -4.09
N ALA A 30 7.32 -11.71 -3.81
CA ALA A 30 8.46 -12.60 -4.06
C ALA A 30 8.31 -14.02 -3.47
N PRO A 31 7.68 -14.22 -2.29
CA PRO A 31 7.41 -15.56 -1.75
C PRO A 31 6.46 -16.39 -2.63
N LEU A 32 5.52 -15.75 -3.34
CA LEU A 32 4.53 -16.43 -4.20
C LEU A 32 4.98 -16.58 -5.65
N GLN A 33 6.09 -15.93 -6.05
CA GLN A 33 6.56 -15.99 -7.43
C GLN A 33 6.97 -17.40 -7.83
N PRO A 34 6.43 -17.96 -8.93
CA PRO A 34 6.89 -19.24 -9.47
C PRO A 34 8.36 -19.13 -9.92
N ALA A 35 9.10 -20.24 -9.83
CA ALA A 35 10.53 -20.26 -10.14
C ALA A 35 10.88 -19.71 -11.53
N ILE A 36 9.95 -19.79 -12.49
CA ILE A 36 10.13 -19.33 -13.88
C ILE A 36 10.21 -17.79 -13.98
N VAL A 37 9.58 -17.04 -13.07
CA VAL A 37 9.59 -15.56 -13.10
C VAL A 37 10.55 -14.96 -12.07
N ARG A 38 11.13 -15.80 -11.22
CA ARG A 38 12.08 -15.38 -10.19
C ARG A 38 13.43 -15.08 -10.84
N THR A 39 13.73 -13.80 -11.01
CA THR A 39 15.00 -13.33 -11.58
C THR A 39 16.09 -13.21 -10.52
N ASP A 40 17.36 -13.30 -10.92
CA ASP A 40 18.51 -13.08 -10.03
C ASP A 40 18.46 -11.71 -9.35
N PHE A 41 17.97 -10.69 -10.06
CA PHE A 41 17.79 -9.35 -9.51
C PHE A 41 16.77 -9.30 -8.36
N SER A 42 15.63 -9.99 -8.49
CA SER A 42 14.63 -10.05 -7.42
C SER A 42 15.18 -10.78 -6.19
N GLN A 43 15.98 -11.84 -6.39
CA GLN A 43 16.64 -12.54 -5.29
C GLN A 43 17.65 -11.64 -4.57
N GLN A 44 18.55 -10.97 -5.32
CA GLN A 44 19.54 -10.05 -4.75
C GLN A 44 18.89 -8.91 -3.97
N LEU A 45 17.81 -8.33 -4.49
CA LEU A 45 17.09 -7.25 -3.82
C LEU A 45 16.44 -7.74 -2.52
N ARG A 46 15.89 -8.96 -2.52
CA ARG A 46 15.30 -9.57 -1.32
C ARG A 46 16.37 -9.89 -0.29
N ASP A 47 17.51 -10.44 -0.70
CA ASP A 47 18.61 -10.75 0.21
C ASP A 47 19.16 -9.46 0.84
N PHE A 48 19.32 -8.39 0.04
CA PHE A 48 19.65 -7.07 0.53
C PHE A 48 18.61 -6.54 1.54
N TYR A 49 17.31 -6.67 1.23
CA TYR A 49 16.23 -6.23 2.11
C TYR A 49 16.24 -6.99 3.44
N VAL A 50 16.33 -8.32 3.41
CA VAL A 50 16.35 -9.16 4.61
C VAL A 50 17.61 -8.89 5.45
N ALA A 51 18.76 -8.72 4.80
CA ALA A 51 20.01 -8.39 5.49
C ALA A 51 19.98 -7.00 6.13
N THR A 52 19.29 -6.03 5.52
CA THR A 52 19.24 -4.64 5.97
C THR A 52 18.20 -4.42 7.08
N TYR A 53 17.01 -4.98 6.92
CA TYR A 53 15.85 -4.68 7.77
C TYR A 53 15.53 -5.79 8.77
N HIS A 54 16.05 -7.01 8.57
CA HIS A 54 15.80 -8.16 9.42
C HIS A 54 14.30 -8.44 9.66
N ASP A 55 13.49 -8.15 8.64
CA ASP A 55 12.05 -8.31 8.66
C ASP A 55 11.67 -9.80 8.69
N LYS A 56 10.96 -10.20 9.75
CA LYS A 56 10.51 -11.58 9.93
C LYS A 56 9.34 -11.96 9.03
N PHE A 57 8.61 -11.01 8.46
CA PHE A 57 7.55 -11.32 7.50
C PHE A 57 8.12 -11.92 6.21
N PHE A 58 9.38 -11.62 5.92
CA PHE A 58 10.09 -12.10 4.73
C PHE A 58 11.22 -13.07 5.05
N SER A 59 11.38 -13.47 6.32
CA SER A 59 12.39 -14.44 6.77
C SER A 59 11.69 -15.66 7.37
N GLU A 60 12.15 -16.86 7.05
CA GLU A 60 11.48 -18.06 7.56
C GLU A 60 11.64 -18.23 9.09
N PRO A 61 10.61 -18.73 9.81
CA PRO A 61 9.28 -19.09 9.30
C PRO A 61 8.33 -17.89 9.14
N ILE A 62 7.71 -17.77 7.97
CA ILE A 62 6.72 -16.72 7.68
C ILE A 62 5.42 -17.03 8.44
N PRO A 63 4.82 -16.07 9.18
CA PRO A 63 3.56 -16.30 9.87
C PRO A 63 2.43 -16.67 8.91
N VAL A 64 1.68 -17.73 9.20
CA VAL A 64 0.61 -18.24 8.30
C VAL A 64 -0.43 -17.17 7.96
N TRP A 65 -0.79 -16.32 8.93
CA TRP A 65 -1.74 -15.23 8.71
C TRP A 65 -1.23 -14.17 7.73
N PHE A 66 0.10 -13.98 7.65
CA PHE A 66 0.71 -12.98 6.75
C PHE A 66 0.54 -13.37 5.28
N ASN A 67 0.41 -14.67 4.97
CA ASN A 67 0.10 -15.13 3.61
C ASN A 67 -1.20 -14.53 3.09
N VAL A 68 -2.19 -14.26 3.96
CA VAL A 68 -3.44 -13.60 3.54
C VAL A 68 -3.15 -12.20 3.01
N PHE A 69 -2.23 -11.46 3.65
CA PHE A 69 -1.85 -10.12 3.21
C PHE A 69 -1.10 -10.16 1.89
N ILE A 70 -0.17 -11.11 1.72
CA ILE A 70 0.51 -11.29 0.42
C ILE A 70 -0.49 -11.62 -0.70
N TRP A 71 -1.52 -12.42 -0.43
CA TRP A 71 -2.57 -12.69 -1.41
C TRP A 71 -3.44 -11.47 -1.69
N LEU A 72 -3.75 -10.64 -0.69
CA LEU A 72 -4.47 -9.38 -0.89
C LEU A 72 -3.66 -8.40 -1.76
N GLU A 73 -2.34 -8.34 -1.57
CA GLU A 73 -1.46 -7.55 -2.43
C GLU A 73 -1.59 -7.98 -3.91
N VAL A 74 -1.49 -9.28 -4.18
CA VAL A 74 -1.59 -9.83 -5.54
C VAL A 74 -2.99 -9.67 -6.14
N LEU A 75 -4.02 -10.08 -5.40
CA LEU A 75 -5.38 -10.24 -5.93
C LEU A 75 -6.20 -8.95 -5.90
N TYR A 76 -5.82 -7.99 -5.05
CA TYR A 76 -6.54 -6.74 -4.87
C TYR A 76 -5.66 -5.51 -5.13
N HIS A 77 -4.49 -5.36 -4.49
CA HIS A 77 -3.68 -4.15 -4.65
C HIS A 77 -3.16 -3.99 -6.06
N VAL A 78 -2.58 -5.03 -6.66
CA VAL A 78 -2.05 -4.98 -8.02
C VAL A 78 -3.11 -4.58 -9.05
N PRO A 79 -4.25 -5.30 -9.20
CA PRO A 79 -5.25 -4.95 -10.19
C PRO A 79 -5.86 -3.57 -9.93
N LEU A 80 -6.07 -3.20 -8.66
CA LEU A 80 -6.60 -1.89 -8.33
C LEU A 80 -5.59 -0.78 -8.61
N SER A 81 -4.31 -0.97 -8.34
CA SER A 81 -3.26 0.03 -8.61
C SER A 81 -3.16 0.31 -10.11
N LEU A 82 -3.21 -0.74 -10.95
CA LEU A 82 -3.25 -0.60 -12.40
C LEU A 82 -4.48 0.19 -12.87
N TRP A 83 -5.65 -0.10 -12.29
CA TRP A 83 -6.86 0.66 -12.57
C TRP A 83 -6.77 2.11 -12.07
N ALA A 84 -6.24 2.32 -10.86
CA ALA A 84 -6.16 3.62 -10.19
C ALA A 84 -5.28 4.59 -10.95
N ILE A 85 -4.17 4.14 -11.54
CA ILE A 85 -3.32 4.97 -12.41
C ILE A 85 -4.17 5.58 -13.55
N ARG A 86 -4.94 4.74 -14.25
CA ARG A 86 -5.84 5.21 -15.32
C ARG A 86 -6.96 6.10 -14.77
N GLY A 87 -7.57 5.69 -13.66
CA GLY A 87 -8.68 6.39 -13.02
C GLY A 87 -8.30 7.80 -12.57
N LEU A 88 -7.13 7.95 -11.95
CA LEU A 88 -6.60 9.23 -11.50
C LEU A 88 -6.26 10.14 -12.68
N LEU A 89 -5.56 9.62 -13.71
CA LEU A 89 -5.24 10.38 -14.92
C LEU A 89 -6.50 10.92 -15.63
N ARG A 90 -7.58 10.13 -15.64
CA ARG A 90 -8.86 10.47 -16.26
C ARG A 90 -9.89 11.05 -15.31
N ASP A 91 -9.54 11.40 -14.07
CA ASP A 91 -10.48 11.97 -13.09
C ASP A 91 -11.79 11.15 -12.99
N HIS A 92 -11.67 9.82 -12.94
CA HIS A 92 -12.81 8.92 -13.07
C HIS A 92 -13.71 9.01 -11.82
N PRO A 93 -15.05 9.05 -11.97
CA PRO A 93 -15.96 9.28 -10.84
C PRO A 93 -15.91 8.21 -9.77
N MET A 94 -15.52 6.97 -10.10
CA MET A 94 -15.35 5.87 -9.13
C MET A 94 -14.03 5.92 -8.34
N VAL A 95 -13.10 6.84 -8.63
CA VAL A 95 -11.83 6.95 -7.90
C VAL A 95 -12.04 6.98 -6.38
N PRO A 96 -12.98 7.79 -5.83
CA PRO A 96 -13.19 7.81 -4.39
C PRO A 96 -13.68 6.50 -3.79
N VAL A 97 -14.47 5.71 -4.53
CA VAL A 97 -14.94 4.42 -4.03
C VAL A 97 -13.78 3.45 -3.91
N HIS A 98 -12.99 3.31 -4.98
CA HIS A 98 -11.89 2.34 -5.02
C HIS A 98 -10.73 2.72 -4.10
N LEU A 99 -10.31 3.99 -4.09
CA LEU A 99 -9.22 4.45 -3.21
C LEU A 99 -9.62 4.42 -1.73
N LEU A 100 -10.91 4.52 -1.40
CA LEU A 100 -11.38 4.35 -0.01
C LEU A 100 -11.12 2.91 0.46
N VAL A 101 -11.56 1.91 -0.31
CA VAL A 101 -11.39 0.51 0.05
C VAL A 101 -9.90 0.16 0.12
N PHE A 102 -9.10 0.64 -0.84
CA PHE A 102 -7.63 0.52 -0.79
C PHE A 102 -7.03 1.14 0.46
N GLY A 103 -7.36 2.41 0.74
CA GLY A 103 -6.77 3.13 1.86
C GLY A 103 -7.08 2.50 3.21
N VAL A 104 -8.30 2.00 3.40
CA VAL A 104 -8.71 1.30 4.62
C VAL A 104 -7.98 -0.04 4.76
N GLU A 105 -7.92 -0.82 3.69
CA GLU A 105 -7.24 -2.11 3.71
C GLU A 105 -5.74 -1.92 3.98
N ALA A 106 -5.07 -1.01 3.24
CA ALA A 106 -3.64 -0.75 3.37
C ALA A 106 -3.28 -0.21 4.76
N LEU A 107 -4.17 0.58 5.36
CA LEU A 107 -4.05 1.02 6.75
C LEU A 107 -4.08 -0.18 7.70
N ILE A 108 -5.06 -1.07 7.58
CA ILE A 108 -5.25 -2.19 8.50
C ILE A 108 -4.09 -3.18 8.39
N THR A 109 -3.70 -3.56 7.18
CA THR A 109 -2.62 -4.53 6.96
C THR A 109 -1.29 -3.97 7.47
N SER A 110 -0.94 -2.74 7.09
CA SER A 110 0.30 -2.09 7.51
C SER A 110 0.34 -1.82 9.02
N LEU A 111 -0.77 -1.41 9.63
CA LEU A 111 -0.85 -1.20 11.07
C LEU A 111 -0.70 -2.52 11.83
N THR A 112 -1.32 -3.60 11.33
CA THR A 112 -1.17 -4.94 11.90
C THR A 112 0.29 -5.37 11.87
N CYS A 113 0.99 -5.16 10.75
CA CYS A 113 2.42 -5.42 10.63
C CYS A 113 3.24 -4.61 11.65
N LEU A 114 2.97 -3.31 11.80
CA LEU A 114 3.65 -2.48 12.81
C LEU A 114 3.42 -2.98 14.24
N VAL A 115 2.19 -3.29 14.61
CA VAL A 115 1.87 -3.82 15.95
C VAL A 115 2.69 -5.08 16.21
N VAL A 116 2.77 -5.99 15.23
CA VAL A 116 3.55 -7.21 15.34
C VAL A 116 5.06 -6.94 15.40
N VAL A 117 5.60 -6.04 14.57
CA VAL A 117 7.01 -5.61 14.64
C VAL A 117 7.38 -5.11 16.04
N TRP A 118 6.53 -4.29 16.64
CA TRP A 118 6.77 -3.76 17.98
C TRP A 118 6.66 -4.82 19.07
N SER A 119 5.89 -5.89 18.83
CA SER A 119 5.79 -7.05 19.73
C SER A 119 7.02 -7.98 19.72
N TRP A 120 7.90 -7.90 18.71
CA TRP A 120 9.06 -8.81 18.60
C TRP A 120 10.05 -8.63 19.77
N PRO A 121 10.30 -9.66 20.60
CA PRO A 121 11.21 -9.54 21.74
C PRO A 121 12.68 -9.56 21.33
N ASP A 122 13.01 -10.09 20.16
CA ASP A 122 14.35 -10.37 19.65
C ASP A 122 14.89 -9.29 18.69
N ARG A 123 14.28 -8.10 18.71
CA ARG A 123 14.71 -6.93 17.92
C ARG A 123 14.93 -5.74 18.83
N SER A 124 16.02 -5.02 18.57
CA SER A 124 16.30 -3.77 19.26
C SER A 124 15.28 -2.70 18.88
N VAL A 125 15.14 -1.67 19.73
CA VAL A 125 14.27 -0.52 19.44
C VAL A 125 14.67 0.16 18.13
N ALA A 126 15.97 0.28 17.85
CA ALA A 126 16.47 0.87 16.61
C ALA A 126 16.03 0.06 15.36
N GLN A 127 16.11 -1.27 15.42
CA GLN A 127 15.63 -2.13 14.32
C GLN A 127 14.12 -1.98 14.09
N LYS A 128 13.33 -1.92 15.16
CA LYS A 128 11.87 -1.68 15.09
C LYS A 128 11.55 -0.30 14.51
N GLN A 129 12.30 0.72 14.90
CA GLN A 129 12.15 2.07 14.34
C GLN A 129 12.48 2.10 12.85
N GLN A 130 13.54 1.40 12.42
CA GLN A 130 13.90 1.29 11.00
C GLN A 130 12.81 0.58 10.18
N LEU A 131 12.16 -0.44 10.71
CA LEU A 131 10.97 -1.03 10.07
C LEU A 131 9.78 -0.06 10.10
N THR A 132 9.64 0.73 11.15
CA THR A 132 8.58 1.73 11.24
C THR A 132 8.72 2.82 10.17
N THR A 133 9.94 3.17 9.73
CA THR A 133 10.12 4.10 8.61
C THR A 133 9.72 3.52 7.26
N LEU A 134 9.67 2.19 7.13
CA LEU A 134 9.13 1.49 5.95
C LEU A 134 7.59 1.42 5.98
N TYR A 135 7.02 0.87 7.05
CA TYR A 135 5.57 0.61 7.14
C TYR A 135 4.75 1.85 7.55
N GLY A 136 5.33 2.76 8.33
CA GLY A 136 4.68 3.97 8.82
C GLY A 136 4.12 4.88 7.72
N PRO A 137 4.87 5.15 6.63
CA PRO A 137 4.35 5.86 5.46
C PRO A 137 3.10 5.22 4.85
N TYR A 138 3.02 3.88 4.77
CA TYR A 138 1.83 3.19 4.26
C TYR A 138 0.62 3.35 5.18
N VAL A 139 0.82 3.26 6.50
CA VAL A 139 -0.23 3.54 7.50
C VAL A 139 -0.75 4.97 7.36
N ALA A 140 0.15 5.95 7.32
CA ALA A 140 -0.22 7.35 7.19
C ALA A 140 -0.95 7.62 5.87
N LEU A 141 -0.43 7.10 4.76
CA LEU A 141 -1.03 7.27 3.45
C LEU A 141 -2.41 6.61 3.37
N GLY A 142 -2.57 5.38 3.87
CA GLY A 142 -3.84 4.67 3.89
C GLY A 142 -4.91 5.43 4.66
N ALA A 143 -4.57 5.91 5.86
CA ALA A 143 -5.47 6.73 6.67
C ALA A 143 -5.87 8.05 5.97
N LEU A 144 -4.89 8.78 5.42
CA LEU A 144 -5.14 10.03 4.71
C LEU A 144 -5.98 9.82 3.45
N MET A 145 -5.70 8.75 2.69
CA MET A 145 -6.46 8.39 1.50
C MET A 145 -7.90 8.03 1.85
N ALA A 146 -8.11 7.19 2.87
CA ALA A 146 -9.44 6.83 3.33
C ALA A 146 -10.25 8.05 3.80
N LEU A 147 -9.63 8.96 4.54
CA LEU A 147 -10.29 10.19 5.00
C LEU A 147 -10.64 11.11 3.81
N ASP A 148 -9.70 11.32 2.88
CA ASP A 148 -9.92 12.15 1.70
C ASP A 148 -11.05 11.60 0.83
N MET A 149 -11.04 10.30 0.56
CA MET A 149 -12.08 9.67 -0.25
C MET A 149 -13.45 9.67 0.44
N THR A 150 -13.50 9.47 1.76
CA THR A 150 -14.74 9.60 2.54
C THR A 150 -15.31 11.00 2.43
N CYS A 151 -14.48 12.04 2.58
CA CYS A 151 -14.92 13.43 2.41
C CYS A 151 -15.49 13.68 1.01
N ARG A 152 -14.78 13.23 -0.05
CA ARG A 152 -15.23 13.39 -1.44
C ARG A 152 -16.55 12.67 -1.73
N LEU A 153 -16.73 11.45 -1.18
CA LEU A 153 -17.97 10.69 -1.33
C LEU A 153 -19.11 11.36 -0.60
N ARG A 154 -18.90 11.79 0.65
CA ARG A 154 -19.90 12.51 1.43
C ARG A 154 -20.37 13.77 0.71
N ASP A 155 -19.45 14.58 0.19
CA ASP A 155 -19.80 15.84 -0.48
C ASP A 155 -20.61 15.60 -1.77
N ARG A 156 -20.45 14.43 -2.41
CA ARG A 156 -21.25 14.02 -3.58
C ARG A 156 -22.62 13.45 -3.20
N LEU A 157 -22.69 12.69 -2.11
CA LEU A 157 -23.92 12.03 -1.65
C LEU A 157 -24.83 12.95 -0.83
N MET A 158 -24.26 13.97 -0.18
CA MET A 158 -24.98 14.95 0.64
C MET A 158 -24.73 16.38 0.13
N PRO A 159 -25.23 16.75 -1.07
CA PRO A 159 -25.11 18.12 -1.55
C PRO A 159 -25.74 19.07 -0.53
N LYS A 160 -25.04 20.13 -0.13
CA LYS A 160 -25.64 21.18 0.70
C LYS A 160 -26.88 21.71 -0.03
N ALA A 161 -28.04 21.65 0.61
CA ALA A 161 -29.26 22.27 0.10
C ALA A 161 -28.93 23.73 -0.25
N LYS A 162 -29.24 24.15 -1.49
CA LYS A 162 -29.15 25.56 -1.87
C LYS A 162 -30.02 26.32 -0.87
N ARG A 163 -29.41 27.21 -0.07
CA ARG A 163 -30.16 28.25 0.63
C ARG A 163 -30.69 29.17 -0.47
N GLU A 164 -32.01 29.14 -0.67
CA GLU A 164 -32.76 30.15 -1.43
C GLU A 164 -32.72 31.50 -0.71
#